data_AF-A0A2L2NHA7-F1
#
_entry.id   AF-A0A2L2NHA7-F1
#
_cell.length_a   1.000
_cell.length_b   1.000
_cell.length_c   1.000
_cell.angle_alpha   90.00
_cell.angle_beta   90.00
_cell.angle_gamma   90.00
#
_symmetry.space_group_name_H-M   'P 1'
#
loop_
_entity.id
_entity.type
_entity.pdbx_description
1 polymer ?
#
loop_
_entity_poly.entity_id
_entity_poly.type
_entity_poly.pdbx_seq_one_letter_code
_entity_poly.pdbx_strand_id
1 'polypeptide(L)'
;MTVTINQEKSGFKATARLLEELNILEKVAKNIIVGSKTIGNMKYTAILVKGMPLSSKKFTVSNSDLLFLLPVDYPRLPPIGCYLNYPWNTTGEGDHHFTRQSYYGAPFLSDEGWYWYCVGLGGGFNREVWLNSWKPTNQVEKGHNLATLFITARHAINSDE
;
A
#
# COMPACT_ATOMS: atom_id res chain seq x y z
N MET A 1 13.60 -1.37 15.32
CA MET A 1 12.92 -0.90 14.10
C MET A 1 13.71 -1.49 12.96
N THR A 2 13.09 -2.29 12.10
CA THR A 2 13.83 -3.17 11.18
C THR A 2 13.06 -3.29 9.87
N VAL A 3 13.57 -2.71 8.79
CA VAL A 3 13.24 -3.17 7.44
C VAL A 3 13.86 -4.55 7.26
N THR A 4 13.02 -5.54 6.96
CA THR A 4 13.45 -6.88 6.59
C THR A 4 13.28 -7.05 5.10
N ILE A 5 14.39 -7.20 4.36
CA ILE A 5 14.36 -7.53 2.94
C ILE A 5 14.49 -9.04 2.83
N ASN A 6 13.44 -9.71 2.34
CA ASN A 6 13.46 -11.16 2.17
C ASN A 6 14.25 -11.55 0.90
N GLN A 7 15.58 -11.59 1.02
CA GLN A 7 16.50 -11.93 -0.06
C GLN A 7 16.52 -13.43 -0.37
N GLU A 8 16.32 -14.28 0.64
CA GLU A 8 16.79 -15.68 0.62
C GLU A 8 15.91 -16.67 -0.15
N LYS A 9 14.68 -16.31 -0.54
CA LYS A 9 13.80 -17.22 -1.32
C LYS A 9 13.31 -16.68 -2.66
N SER A 10 13.56 -15.40 -2.98
CA SER A 10 12.89 -14.73 -4.11
C SER A 10 13.81 -14.11 -5.15
N GLY A 11 15.13 -14.07 -4.91
CA GLY A 11 16.08 -13.36 -5.79
C GLY A 11 15.78 -11.85 -5.92
N PHE A 12 14.99 -11.30 -4.99
CA PHE A 12 14.59 -9.91 -4.98
C PHE A 12 15.79 -8.99 -4.71
N LYS A 13 16.00 -8.02 -5.61
CA LYS A 13 16.98 -6.95 -5.44
C LYS A 13 16.24 -5.61 -5.45
N ALA A 14 16.27 -4.90 -4.32
CA ALA A 14 15.75 -3.55 -4.24
C ALA A 14 16.57 -2.61 -5.13
N THR A 15 15.89 -1.71 -5.85
CA THR A 15 16.56 -0.64 -6.59
C THR A 15 17.13 0.40 -5.61
N ALA A 16 18.12 1.19 -6.04
CA ALA A 16 18.67 2.28 -5.22
C ALA A 16 17.56 3.25 -4.76
N ARG A 17 16.64 3.57 -5.67
CA ARG A 17 15.44 4.35 -5.38
C ARG A 17 14.59 3.74 -4.27
N LEU A 18 14.29 2.45 -4.35
CA LEU A 18 13.45 1.79 -3.36
C LEU A 18 14.11 1.77 -1.97
N LEU A 19 15.43 1.57 -1.90
CA LEU A 19 16.17 1.63 -0.64
C LEU A 19 16.07 3.02 0.02
N GLU A 20 16.17 4.09 -0.77
CA GLU A 20 16.01 5.44 -0.27
C GLU A 20 14.57 5.73 0.21
N GLU A 21 13.57 5.26 -0.54
CA GLU A 21 12.17 5.37 -0.11
C GLU A 21 11.88 4.58 1.18
N LEU A 22 12.50 3.41 1.35
CA LEU A 22 12.38 2.62 2.57
C LEU A 22 12.97 3.35 3.79
N ASN A 23 14.12 4.01 3.63
CA ASN A 23 14.71 4.84 4.69
C ASN A 23 13.80 6.00 5.10
N ILE A 24 13.02 6.54 4.17
CA ILE A 24 12.02 7.58 4.47
C ILE A 24 10.79 6.96 5.13
N LEU A 25 10.29 5.84 4.61
CA LEU A 25 9.13 5.13 5.14
C LEU A 25 9.34 4.68 6.60
N GLU A 26 10.54 4.22 6.95
CA GLU A 26 10.90 3.83 8.33
C GLU A 26 10.68 4.95 9.35
N LYS A 27 10.67 6.22 8.94
CA LYS A 27 10.42 7.35 9.84
C LYS A 27 8.95 7.44 10.28
N VAL A 28 8.03 6.84 9.51
CA VAL A 28 6.58 6.98 9.71
C VAL A 28 5.85 5.65 9.90
N ALA A 29 6.48 4.53 9.51
CA ALA A 29 5.95 3.18 9.62
C ALA A 29 6.91 2.27 10.39
N LYS A 30 6.37 1.26 11.08
CA LYS A 30 7.14 0.26 11.83
C LYS A 30 7.05 -1.10 11.15
N ASN A 31 8.05 -1.95 11.37
CA ASN A 31 8.06 -3.36 10.97
C ASN A 31 7.73 -3.57 9.48
N ILE A 32 8.63 -3.08 8.63
CA ILE A 32 8.47 -3.12 7.17
C ILE A 32 9.13 -4.38 6.63
N ILE A 33 8.40 -5.15 5.82
CA ILE A 33 8.90 -6.33 5.13
C ILE A 33 8.80 -6.08 3.63
N VAL A 34 9.89 -6.35 2.92
CA VAL A 34 9.98 -6.13 1.47
C VAL A 34 10.28 -7.45 0.78
N GLY A 35 9.54 -7.71 -0.29
CA GLY A 35 9.76 -8.89 -1.12
C GLY A 35 9.19 -8.73 -2.52
N SER A 36 9.08 -9.85 -3.22
CA SER A 36 8.36 -9.90 -4.50
C SER A 36 7.17 -10.84 -4.41
N LYS A 37 6.11 -10.50 -5.13
CA LYS A 37 4.92 -11.33 -5.28
C LYS A 37 4.55 -11.40 -6.75
N THR A 38 4.29 -12.61 -7.25
CA THR A 38 3.81 -12.83 -8.61
C THR A 38 2.33 -13.16 -8.53
N ILE A 39 1.50 -12.46 -9.32
CA ILE A 39 0.06 -12.68 -9.37
C ILE A 39 -0.33 -12.79 -10.85
N GLY A 40 -0.82 -13.96 -11.25
CA GLY A 40 -0.92 -14.32 -12.65
C GLY A 40 0.45 -14.20 -13.34
N ASN A 41 0.51 -13.38 -14.39
CA ASN A 41 1.74 -13.13 -15.16
C ASN A 41 2.46 -11.83 -14.77
N MET A 42 2.00 -11.13 -13.73
CA MET A 42 2.57 -9.87 -13.29
C MET A 42 3.40 -10.05 -12.02
N LYS A 43 4.60 -9.46 -12.02
CA LYS A 43 5.47 -9.40 -10.85
C LYS A 43 5.34 -8.04 -10.17
N TYR A 44 5.21 -8.06 -8.85
CA TYR A 44 5.13 -6.87 -8.01
C TYR A 44 6.27 -6.86 -7.01
N THR A 45 6.72 -5.65 -6.66
CA THR A 45 7.43 -5.46 -5.40
C THR A 45 6.39 -5.30 -4.29
N ALA A 46 6.44 -6.18 -3.30
CA ALA A 46 5.51 -6.19 -2.17
C ALA A 46 6.13 -5.44 -0.99
N ILE A 47 5.44 -4.40 -0.51
CA ILE A 47 5.82 -3.63 0.69
C ILE A 47 4.76 -3.90 1.76
N LEU A 48 5.14 -4.66 2.77
CA LEU A 48 4.28 -5.04 3.89
C LEU A 48 4.66 -4.22 5.12
N VAL A 49 3.71 -3.46 5.66
CA VAL A 49 3.84 -2.76 6.94
C VAL A 49 3.03 -3.52 7.98
N LYS A 50 3.69 -4.06 9.00
CA LYS A 50 3.03 -4.87 10.05
C LYS A 50 2.42 -4.00 11.14
N GLY A 51 1.21 -4.35 11.57
CA GLY A 51 0.56 -3.78 12.76
C GLY A 51 0.32 -2.27 12.67
N MET A 52 -0.16 -1.77 11.53
CA MET A 52 -0.61 -0.39 11.39
C MET A 52 -1.79 -0.14 12.33
N PRO A 53 -1.76 0.90 13.19
CA PRO A 53 -2.88 1.22 14.08
C PRO A 53 -4.15 1.55 13.31
N LEU A 54 -5.28 1.07 13.82
CA LEU A 54 -6.61 1.31 13.29
C LEU A 54 -7.47 2.10 14.27
N SER A 55 -8.33 2.96 13.73
CA SER A 55 -9.30 3.78 14.46
C SER A 55 -10.39 2.88 15.02
N SER A 56 -10.57 2.91 16.35
CA SER A 56 -11.65 2.19 17.03
C SER A 56 -13.05 2.67 16.65
N LYS A 57 -13.15 3.81 15.94
CA LYS A 57 -14.42 4.28 15.36
C LYS A 57 -14.86 3.46 14.15
N LYS A 58 -13.91 2.94 13.38
CA LYS A 58 -14.17 2.24 12.10
C LYS A 58 -13.93 0.74 12.19
N PHE A 59 -13.02 0.29 13.06
CA PHE A 59 -12.59 -1.11 13.13
C PHE A 59 -12.74 -1.66 14.55
N THR A 60 -13.15 -2.93 14.65
CA THR A 60 -13.23 -3.64 15.95
C THR A 60 -11.87 -4.18 16.42
N VAL A 61 -10.83 -4.09 15.59
CA VAL A 61 -9.45 -4.40 15.95
C VAL A 61 -8.61 -3.13 16.03
N SER A 62 -7.57 -3.15 16.86
CA SER A 62 -6.71 -1.99 17.09
C SER A 62 -5.60 -1.82 16.06
N ASN A 63 -5.33 -2.86 15.26
CA ASN A 63 -4.28 -2.84 14.24
C ASN A 63 -4.57 -3.85 13.12
N SER A 64 -3.99 -3.60 11.94
CA SER A 64 -3.96 -4.54 10.82
C SER A 64 -2.66 -4.36 10.02
N ASP A 65 -2.27 -5.40 9.29
CA ASP A 65 -1.16 -5.29 8.35
C ASP A 65 -1.61 -4.59 7.06
N LEU A 66 -0.74 -3.76 6.51
CA LEU A 66 -0.96 -3.03 5.26
C LEU A 66 0.02 -3.50 4.19
N LEU A 67 -0.49 -3.81 3.00
CA LEU A 67 0.31 -4.25 1.86
C LEU A 67 0.15 -3.31 0.67
N PHE A 68 1.27 -2.84 0.12
CA PHE A 68 1.34 -2.20 -1.19
C PHE A 68 1.95 -3.16 -2.21
N LEU A 69 1.35 -3.22 -3.40
CA LEU A 69 1.88 -3.94 -4.55
C LEU A 69 2.35 -2.93 -5.59
N LEU A 70 3.65 -2.67 -5.61
CA LEU A 70 4.25 -1.75 -6.56
C LEU A 70 4.37 -2.43 -7.92
N PRO A 71 3.87 -1.82 -9.01
CA PRO A 71 4.05 -2.35 -10.36
C PRO A 71 5.53 -2.32 -10.76
N VAL A 72 5.90 -3.09 -11.79
CA VAL A 72 7.26 -3.11 -12.36
C VAL A 72 7.75 -1.71 -12.75
N ASP A 73 6.82 -0.87 -13.20
CA ASP A 73 7.09 0.50 -13.63
C ASP A 73 7.23 1.51 -12.48
N TYR A 74 7.14 1.09 -11.22
CA TYR A 74 7.33 2.00 -10.09
C TYR A 74 8.74 2.64 -10.10
N PRO A 75 8.89 3.96 -9.85
CA PRO A 75 7.87 4.90 -9.39
C PRO A 75 7.10 5.60 -10.51
N ARG A 76 7.32 5.32 -11.80
CA ARG A 76 6.55 5.97 -12.89
C ARG A 76 5.04 5.75 -12.75
N LEU A 77 4.64 4.56 -12.31
CA LEU A 77 3.25 4.25 -11.96
C LEU A 77 3.11 3.97 -10.45
N PRO A 78 2.12 4.57 -9.77
CA PRO A 78 1.83 4.24 -8.37
C PRO A 78 1.19 2.85 -8.22
N PRO A 79 1.18 2.27 -7.01
CA PRO A 79 0.35 1.10 -6.72
C PRO A 79 -1.13 1.44 -6.85
N ILE A 80 -1.93 0.49 -7.31
CA ILE A 80 -3.39 0.61 -7.40
C ILE A 80 -3.98 0.32 -6.02
N GLY A 81 -4.15 1.36 -5.20
CA GLY A 81 -4.63 1.26 -3.83
C GLY A 81 -3.67 0.50 -2.89
N CYS A 82 -4.21 -0.03 -1.80
CA CYS A 82 -3.48 -0.83 -0.82
C CYS A 82 -4.36 -1.99 -0.32
N TYR A 83 -3.80 -2.92 0.45
CA TYR A 83 -4.54 -4.04 1.01
C TYR A 83 -4.41 -4.11 2.52
N LEU A 84 -5.50 -4.43 3.19
CA LEU A 84 -5.53 -4.67 4.63
C LEU A 84 -5.72 -6.16 4.91
N ASN A 85 -4.93 -6.69 5.85
CA ASN A 85 -5.13 -8.04 6.38
C ASN A 85 -6.15 -7.96 7.51
N TYR A 86 -7.42 -7.80 7.16
CA TYR A 86 -8.50 -7.70 8.13
C TYR A 86 -9.74 -8.44 7.63
N PRO A 87 -10.09 -9.60 8.23
CA PRO A 87 -11.32 -10.28 7.92
C PRO A 87 -12.50 -9.49 8.48
N TRP A 88 -13.51 -9.29 7.63
CA TRP A 88 -14.71 -8.48 7.82
C TRP A 88 -15.31 -8.54 9.25
N ASN A 89 -15.41 -7.38 9.91
CA ASN A 89 -16.32 -7.07 11.02
C ASN A 89 -16.44 -5.54 11.12
N THR A 90 -17.11 -4.90 10.16
CA THR A 90 -17.43 -3.47 10.26
C THR A 90 -18.78 -3.33 10.96
N THR A 91 -18.76 -2.85 12.20
CA THR A 91 -19.93 -2.26 12.86
C THR A 91 -20.16 -0.86 12.29
N GLY A 92 -21.37 -0.58 11.81
CA GLY A 92 -21.73 0.71 11.20
C GLY A 92 -21.49 0.75 9.70
N GLU A 93 -22.34 1.49 8.98
CA GLU A 93 -22.46 1.54 7.50
C GLU A 93 -21.11 1.45 6.78
N GLY A 94 -20.85 0.29 6.17
CA GLY A 94 -19.51 -0.14 5.78
C GLY A 94 -18.77 0.86 4.90
N ASP A 95 -17.51 1.13 5.28
CA ASP A 95 -16.57 1.98 4.56
C ASP A 95 -16.60 1.70 3.05
N HIS A 96 -17.06 2.67 2.26
CA HIS A 96 -17.23 2.53 0.81
C HIS A 96 -15.92 2.34 0.06
N HIS A 97 -14.77 2.61 0.70
CA HIS A 97 -13.45 2.34 0.14
C HIS A 97 -13.01 0.88 0.35
N PHE A 98 -13.63 0.17 1.30
CA PHE A 98 -13.34 -1.22 1.61
C PHE A 98 -14.25 -2.14 0.81
N THR A 99 -13.88 -2.40 -0.44
CA THR A 99 -14.70 -3.22 -1.33
C THR A 99 -14.33 -4.70 -1.24
N ARG A 100 -15.32 -5.60 -1.31
CA ARG A 100 -15.09 -7.07 -1.41
C ARG A 100 -14.49 -7.51 -2.74
N GLN A 101 -14.12 -6.57 -3.59
CA GLN A 101 -13.55 -6.75 -4.91
C GLN A 101 -12.45 -5.73 -5.11
N SER A 102 -11.50 -6.04 -5.97
CA SER A 102 -10.47 -5.10 -6.40
C SER A 102 -10.91 -4.39 -7.68
N TYR A 103 -10.62 -3.11 -7.82
CA TYR A 103 -10.98 -2.32 -9.00
C TYR A 103 -9.74 -1.80 -9.75
N TYR A 104 -9.94 -1.26 -10.95
CA TYR A 104 -8.90 -0.61 -11.76
C TYR A 104 -7.70 -1.50 -12.14
N GLY A 105 -7.91 -2.82 -12.17
CA GLY A 105 -6.86 -3.81 -12.46
C GLY A 105 -6.01 -4.18 -11.26
N ALA A 106 -6.38 -3.78 -10.04
CA ALA A 106 -5.70 -4.28 -8.84
C ALA A 106 -5.98 -5.80 -8.67
N PRO A 107 -4.96 -6.59 -8.28
CA PRO A 107 -5.15 -8.01 -8.01
C PRO A 107 -6.22 -8.32 -6.95
N PHE A 108 -6.95 -9.42 -7.13
CA PHE A 108 -7.87 -9.94 -6.12
C PHE A 108 -7.13 -10.94 -5.21
N LEU A 109 -7.07 -10.65 -3.90
CA LEU A 109 -6.25 -11.41 -2.95
C LEU A 109 -7.02 -11.85 -1.69
N SER A 110 -8.36 -11.85 -1.76
CA SER A 110 -9.17 -12.14 -0.57
C SER A 110 -9.02 -13.58 -0.07
N ASP A 111 -8.72 -14.54 -0.96
CA ASP A 111 -8.40 -15.93 -0.60
C ASP A 111 -7.11 -16.06 0.21
N GLU A 112 -6.24 -15.04 0.15
CA GLU A 112 -5.03 -14.92 0.96
C GLU A 112 -5.24 -14.02 2.19
N GLY A 113 -6.48 -13.65 2.49
CA GLY A 113 -6.84 -12.75 3.60
C GLY A 113 -6.49 -11.29 3.37
N TRP A 114 -6.22 -10.87 2.13
CA TRP A 114 -5.91 -9.49 1.77
C TRP A 114 -7.08 -8.84 1.06
N TYR A 115 -7.58 -7.75 1.64
CA TYR A 115 -8.74 -7.04 1.12
C TYR A 115 -8.31 -5.68 0.60
N TRP A 116 -8.70 -5.39 -0.63
CA TRP A 116 -8.31 -4.15 -1.31
C TRP A 116 -9.04 -2.95 -0.68
N TYR A 117 -8.27 -1.92 -0.37
CA TYR A 117 -8.74 -0.64 0.12
C TYR A 117 -8.45 0.44 -0.92
N CYS A 118 -9.53 1.06 -1.37
CA CYS A 118 -9.57 2.05 -2.42
C CYS A 118 -9.03 3.41 -1.92
N VAL A 119 -7.72 3.62 -1.98
CA VAL A 119 -7.09 4.92 -1.66
C VAL A 119 -6.79 5.67 -2.96
N GLY A 120 -7.51 6.76 -3.21
CA GLY A 120 -7.20 7.69 -4.28
C GLY A 120 -5.97 8.52 -3.89
N LEU A 121 -4.80 8.16 -4.43
CA LEU A 121 -3.52 8.83 -4.11
C LEU A 121 -3.41 10.20 -4.80
N GLY A 122 -4.33 11.12 -4.46
CA GLY A 122 -4.27 12.55 -4.79
C GLY A 122 -5.23 13.08 -5.87
N GLY A 123 -6.21 12.33 -6.36
CA GLY A 123 -7.17 12.88 -7.34
C GLY A 123 -8.01 11.84 -8.07
N GLY A 124 -9.00 11.26 -7.38
CA GLY A 124 -9.99 10.37 -8.00
C GLY A 124 -9.41 9.14 -8.73
N PHE A 125 -10.29 8.36 -9.36
CA PHE A 125 -9.93 7.15 -10.11
C PHE A 125 -10.15 7.30 -11.62
N ASN A 126 -10.13 8.54 -12.12
CA ASN A 126 -9.97 8.75 -13.55
C ASN A 126 -8.49 8.50 -13.88
N ARG A 127 -8.21 7.60 -14.84
CA ARG A 127 -6.85 7.28 -15.30
C ARG A 127 -6.03 8.54 -15.61
N GLU A 128 -6.66 9.58 -16.13
CA GLU A 128 -6.01 10.86 -16.40
C GLU A 128 -5.69 11.62 -15.11
N VAL A 129 -6.64 11.76 -14.19
CA VAL A 129 -6.48 12.55 -12.96
C VAL A 129 -5.58 11.85 -11.94
N TRP A 130 -5.70 10.53 -11.78
CA TRP A 130 -4.88 9.73 -10.87
C TRP A 130 -3.40 9.72 -11.26
N LEU A 131 -3.10 9.58 -12.57
CA LEU A 131 -1.73 9.70 -13.08
C LEU A 131 -1.21 11.14 -12.98
N ASN A 132 -2.07 12.15 -13.08
CA ASN A 132 -1.67 13.55 -12.95
C ASN A 132 -1.35 13.97 -11.51
N SER A 133 -1.91 13.28 -10.51
CA SER A 133 -1.66 13.56 -9.10
C SER A 133 -0.44 12.85 -8.53
N TRP A 134 -0.06 11.70 -9.08
CA TRP A 134 1.16 11.01 -8.70
C TRP A 134 2.39 11.70 -9.32
N LYS A 135 3.18 12.39 -8.49
CA LYS A 135 4.33 13.22 -8.93
C LYS A 135 5.64 12.74 -8.29
N PRO A 136 6.15 11.56 -8.69
CA PRO A 136 7.49 11.13 -8.29
C PRO A 136 8.51 12.03 -8.98
N THR A 137 9.60 12.35 -8.31
CA THR A 137 10.74 13.06 -8.92
C THR A 137 12.01 12.26 -8.69
N ASN A 138 13.09 12.53 -9.41
CA ASN A 138 14.37 11.85 -9.20
C ASN A 138 14.97 12.11 -7.80
N GLN A 139 14.60 13.23 -7.16
CA GLN A 139 14.93 13.53 -5.75
C GLN A 139 13.83 12.94 -4.88
N VAL A 140 14.11 11.81 -4.23
CA VAL A 140 13.12 10.94 -3.58
C VAL A 140 12.31 11.68 -2.52
N GLU A 141 13.00 12.53 -1.77
CA GLU A 141 12.48 13.36 -0.69
C GLU A 141 11.62 14.54 -1.17
N LYS A 142 11.71 14.92 -2.45
CA LYS A 142 10.95 16.04 -3.04
C LYS A 142 9.77 15.60 -3.90
N GLY A 143 9.66 14.31 -4.19
CA GLY A 143 8.54 13.73 -4.94
C GLY A 143 7.69 12.80 -4.09
N HIS A 144 6.59 12.33 -4.66
CA HIS A 144 5.81 11.26 -4.05
C HIS A 144 6.62 9.95 -3.98
N ASN A 145 6.48 9.25 -2.86
CA ASN A 145 7.24 8.05 -2.51
C ASN A 145 6.42 7.12 -1.58
N LEU A 146 7.01 6.01 -1.12
CA LEU A 146 6.39 5.07 -0.19
C LEU A 146 5.86 5.72 1.10
N ALA A 147 6.54 6.73 1.65
CA ALA A 147 6.05 7.41 2.84
C ALA A 147 4.80 8.23 2.53
N THR A 148 4.73 8.89 1.36
CA THR A 148 3.50 9.53 0.87
C THR A 148 2.37 8.51 0.78
N LEU A 149 2.61 7.36 0.13
CA LEU A 149 1.63 6.28 -0.01
C LEU A 149 1.10 5.81 1.35
N PHE A 150 2.00 5.55 2.29
CA PHE A 150 1.65 5.10 3.63
C PHE A 150 0.85 6.14 4.43
N ILE A 151 1.27 7.40 4.42
CA ILE A 151 0.57 8.47 5.16
C ILE A 151 -0.83 8.66 4.59
N THR A 152 -0.97 8.72 3.26
CA THR A 152 -2.28 8.87 2.62
C THR A 152 -3.19 7.68 2.89
N ALA A 153 -2.67 6.45 2.76
CA ALA A 153 -3.45 5.25 3.08
C ALA A 153 -3.87 5.22 4.54
N ARG A 154 -2.93 5.44 5.46
CA ARG A 154 -3.22 5.47 6.90
C ARG A 154 -4.27 6.53 7.24
N HIS A 155 -4.21 7.70 6.62
CA HIS A 155 -5.21 8.75 6.82
C HIS A 155 -6.58 8.28 6.30
N ALA A 156 -6.70 7.89 5.03
CA ALA A 156 -7.95 7.45 4.43
C ALA A 156 -8.61 6.29 5.21
N ILE A 157 -7.80 5.34 5.67
CA ILE A 157 -8.27 4.19 6.44
C ILE A 157 -8.84 4.62 7.79
N ASN A 158 -8.21 5.59 8.47
CA ASN A 158 -8.55 5.94 9.85
C ASN A 158 -9.49 7.14 10.00
N SER A 159 -9.64 7.95 8.95
CA SER A 159 -10.53 9.11 8.90
C SER A 159 -11.93 8.72 8.44
N ASP A 160 -12.92 9.49 8.87
CA ASP A 160 -14.33 9.36 8.49
C ASP A 160 -14.68 10.25 7.25
N GLU A 161 -13.68 10.96 6.69
CA GLU A 161 -13.78 11.83 5.51
C GLU A 161 -13.69 11.08 4.19
#